data_AF-A0A6J7NU52-F1
#
_entry.id   AF-A0A6J7NU52-F1
#
_cell.length_a   1.000
_cell.length_b   1.000
_cell.length_c   1.000
_cell.angle_alpha   90.00
_cell.angle_beta   90.00
_cell.angle_gamma   90.00
#
_symmetry.space_group_name_H-M   'P 1'
#
loop_
_entity.id
_entity.type
_entity.pdbx_description
1 polymer ?
#
loop_
_entity_poly.entity_id
_entity_poly.type
_entity_poly.pdbx_seq_one_letter_code
_entity_poly.pdbx_strand_id
1 'polypeptide(L)'
;MIIGEPDPDLASVFATAGGAAALLRGEDFDVVENNLALGGRMVDLRTPTTVYPNVFVPLHGRHQGDNAVVALTAVETFFAAPLPGELVAEGFAEVLMPGRFEVLGHQPLVIIDGAHNPAGADTCASVFFEDFDPAGRRILVVGCLKGREPRDMLGALRADEYDVVITCLAPSSRGLPASELTAAAKAMGCEEVLEIEDLHRAIDRALSLADYDDAVVITGSLYVVGSARPYLRKVL
;
A
#
# COMPACT_ATOMS: atom_id res chain seq x y z
N MET A 1 -20.24 14.49 6.04
CA MET A 1 -19.33 13.36 6.32
C MET A 1 -19.28 12.51 5.07
N ILE A 2 -18.09 12.15 4.63
CA ILE A 2 -17.89 11.24 3.49
C ILE A 2 -17.42 9.91 4.06
N ILE A 3 -18.21 8.86 3.89
CA ILE A 3 -17.95 7.53 4.43
C ILE A 3 -17.46 6.65 3.28
N GLY A 4 -16.15 6.37 3.27
CA GLY A 4 -15.50 5.55 2.24
C GLY A 4 -15.53 4.05 2.52
N GLU A 5 -15.91 3.64 3.73
CA GLU A 5 -16.05 2.23 4.13
C GLU A 5 -17.49 1.77 3.89
N PRO A 6 -17.76 0.93 2.87
CA PRO A 6 -19.11 0.49 2.53
C PRO A 6 -19.61 -0.68 3.39
N ASP A 7 -18.77 -1.32 4.22
CA ASP A 7 -19.23 -2.38 5.12
C ASP A 7 -20.37 -1.85 6.02
N PRO A 8 -21.60 -2.40 5.94
CA PRO A 8 -22.75 -1.92 6.70
C PRO A 8 -22.51 -1.90 8.22
N ASP A 9 -21.73 -2.86 8.73
CA ASP A 9 -21.44 -2.97 10.16
C ASP A 9 -20.54 -1.82 10.62
N LEU A 10 -19.64 -1.34 9.76
CA LEU A 10 -18.74 -0.21 10.05
C LEU A 10 -19.38 1.15 9.67
N ALA A 11 -20.11 1.21 8.56
CA ALA A 11 -20.77 2.42 8.06
C ALA A 11 -21.75 2.98 9.10
N SER A 12 -22.48 2.11 9.79
CA SER A 12 -23.41 2.50 10.87
C SER A 12 -22.70 3.21 12.03
N VAL A 13 -21.48 2.78 12.38
CA VAL A 13 -20.65 3.42 13.41
C VAL A 13 -20.29 4.84 12.99
N PHE A 14 -19.85 5.04 11.75
CA PHE A 14 -19.52 6.37 11.23
C PHE A 14 -20.74 7.28 11.13
N ALA A 15 -21.89 6.76 10.70
CA ALA A 15 -23.12 7.53 10.60
C ALA A 15 -23.54 8.15 11.95
N THR A 16 -23.24 7.49 13.07
CA THR A 16 -23.54 8.02 14.42
C THR A 16 -22.61 9.14 14.87
N ALA A 17 -21.48 9.38 14.19
CA ALA A 17 -20.54 10.44 14.56
C ALA A 17 -21.05 11.86 14.21
N GLY A 18 -22.17 11.96 13.48
CA GLY A 18 -22.88 13.22 13.22
C GLY A 18 -22.34 14.04 12.03
N GLY A 19 -22.99 15.16 11.73
CA GLY A 19 -22.67 16.03 10.60
C GLY A 19 -23.92 16.59 9.92
N ALA A 20 -23.77 17.61 9.07
CA ALA A 20 -24.91 18.20 8.34
C ALA A 20 -25.52 17.25 7.29
N ALA A 21 -24.69 16.37 6.72
CA ALA A 21 -25.07 15.31 5.81
C ALA A 21 -24.05 14.16 5.91
N ALA A 22 -24.45 12.94 5.56
CA ALA A 22 -23.59 11.79 5.39
C ALA A 22 -23.77 11.25 3.97
N LEU A 23 -22.66 11.01 3.27
CA LEU A 23 -22.63 10.38 1.97
C LEU A 23 -21.84 9.08 2.09
N LEU A 24 -22.38 7.99 1.56
CA LEU A 24 -21.81 6.64 1.65
C LEU A 24 -21.33 6.16 0.27
N ARG A 25 -20.10 5.64 0.23
CA ARG A 25 -19.56 5.01 -0.97
C ARG A 25 -20.33 3.74 -1.32
N GLY A 26 -20.61 3.53 -2.60
CA GLY A 26 -21.47 2.43 -3.09
C GLY A 26 -22.95 2.82 -3.22
N GLU A 27 -23.39 3.86 -2.52
CA GLU A 27 -24.73 4.42 -2.62
C GLU A 27 -24.68 5.80 -3.29
N ASP A 28 -24.12 6.79 -2.61
CA ASP A 28 -24.15 8.19 -3.02
C ASP A 28 -23.05 8.55 -4.03
N PHE A 29 -21.90 7.91 -3.93
CA PHE A 29 -20.74 8.09 -4.81
C PHE A 29 -19.98 6.76 -4.94
N ASP A 30 -19.25 6.55 -6.03
CA ASP A 30 -18.43 5.34 -6.19
C ASP A 30 -17.42 5.44 -7.33
N VAL A 31 -16.52 4.47 -7.41
CA VAL A 31 -15.68 4.22 -8.58
C VAL A 31 -16.46 3.37 -9.58
N VAL A 32 -16.69 3.90 -10.78
CA VAL A 32 -17.44 3.22 -11.84
C VAL A 32 -16.54 2.23 -12.59
N GLU A 33 -15.37 2.69 -13.00
CA GLU A 33 -14.33 1.88 -13.63
C GLU A 33 -12.98 2.10 -12.93
N ASN A 34 -12.17 1.05 -12.85
CA ASN A 34 -10.88 1.10 -12.18
C ASN A 34 -9.88 0.18 -12.90
N ASN A 35 -9.15 0.76 -13.83
CA ASN A 35 -8.28 0.05 -14.76
C ASN A 35 -6.80 0.28 -14.42
N LEU A 36 -6.00 -0.77 -14.58
CA LEU A 36 -4.54 -0.70 -14.56
C LEU A 36 -4.04 0.32 -15.59
N ALA A 37 -3.14 1.20 -15.18
CA ALA A 37 -2.45 2.15 -16.06
C ALA A 37 -0.96 2.19 -15.73
N LEU A 38 -0.13 2.56 -16.71
CA LEU A 38 1.31 2.72 -16.48
C LEU A 38 1.53 3.82 -15.42
N GLY A 39 2.21 3.47 -14.33
CA GLY A 39 2.48 4.40 -13.22
C GLY A 39 1.29 4.65 -12.29
N GLY A 40 0.20 3.87 -12.38
CA GLY A 40 -0.90 3.98 -11.44
C GLY A 40 -2.21 3.35 -11.91
N ARG A 41 -3.23 4.17 -12.04
CA ARG A 41 -4.61 3.74 -12.23
C ARG A 41 -5.37 4.75 -13.10
N MET A 42 -6.22 4.26 -14.01
CA MET A 42 -7.17 5.09 -14.76
C MET A 42 -8.58 4.77 -14.22
N VAL A 43 -9.27 5.79 -13.70
CA VAL A 43 -10.53 5.58 -12.97
C VAL A 43 -11.63 6.51 -13.45
N ASP A 44 -12.86 5.99 -13.42
CA ASP A 44 -14.07 6.78 -13.61
C ASP A 44 -14.72 7.01 -12.24
N LEU A 45 -14.84 8.28 -11.85
CA LEU A 45 -15.27 8.67 -10.51
C LEU A 45 -16.67 9.26 -10.55
N ARG A 46 -17.64 8.57 -9.94
CA ARG A 46 -19.01 9.10 -9.77
C ARG A 46 -19.12 9.75 -8.41
N THR A 47 -19.47 11.03 -8.40
CA THR A 47 -19.88 11.76 -7.19
C THR A 47 -21.40 11.97 -7.20
N PRO A 48 -22.01 12.59 -6.17
CA PRO A 48 -23.43 12.93 -6.21
C PRO A 48 -23.79 13.96 -7.29
N THR A 49 -22.80 14.69 -7.82
CA THR A 49 -23.02 15.80 -8.76
C THR A 49 -22.83 15.39 -10.21
N THR A 50 -21.84 14.55 -10.51
CA THR A 50 -21.49 14.15 -11.88
C THR A 50 -20.59 12.90 -11.90
N VAL A 51 -20.24 12.45 -13.10
CA VAL A 51 -19.19 11.45 -13.35
C VAL A 51 -17.99 12.12 -14.00
N TYR A 52 -16.80 11.82 -13.50
CA TYR A 52 -15.52 12.24 -14.04
C TYR A 52 -14.85 11.03 -14.72
N PRO A 53 -14.87 10.94 -16.05
CA PRO A 53 -14.28 9.82 -16.76
C PRO A 53 -12.77 9.99 -16.94
N ASN A 54 -12.04 8.88 -17.03
CA ASN A 54 -10.61 8.81 -17.36
C ASN A 54 -9.73 9.71 -16.49
N VAL A 55 -9.95 9.69 -15.18
CA VAL A 55 -9.07 10.38 -14.22
C VAL A 55 -7.84 9.51 -13.96
N PHE A 56 -6.66 10.03 -14.26
CA PHE A 56 -5.41 9.35 -13.97
C PHE A 56 -5.00 9.59 -12.50
N VAL A 57 -4.79 8.51 -11.75
CA VAL A 57 -4.30 8.52 -10.38
C VAL A 57 -2.93 7.85 -10.36
N PRO A 58 -1.82 8.59 -10.12
CA PRO A 58 -0.45 8.07 -10.18
C PRO A 58 -0.07 7.27 -8.92
N LEU A 59 -0.98 6.41 -8.45
CA LEU A 59 -0.80 5.55 -7.28
C LEU A 59 -1.18 4.11 -7.64
N HIS A 60 -0.43 3.15 -7.11
CA HIS A 60 -0.66 1.73 -7.36
C HIS A 60 -1.71 1.13 -6.41
N GLY A 61 -2.48 0.18 -6.93
CA GLY A 61 -3.50 -0.56 -6.20
C GLY A 61 -4.92 -0.04 -6.39
N ARG A 62 -5.86 -0.99 -6.53
CA ARG A 62 -7.29 -0.71 -6.76
C ARG A 62 -7.90 0.21 -5.70
N HIS A 63 -7.53 0.03 -4.43
CA HIS A 63 -7.98 0.85 -3.30
C HIS A 63 -7.65 2.35 -3.45
N GLN A 64 -6.70 2.73 -4.31
CA GLN A 64 -6.41 4.14 -4.57
C GLN A 64 -7.48 4.83 -5.41
N GLY A 65 -8.22 4.07 -6.24
CA GLY A 65 -9.44 4.60 -6.88
C GLY A 65 -10.51 4.93 -5.84
N ASP A 66 -10.70 4.05 -4.85
CA ASP A 66 -11.65 4.27 -3.76
C ASP A 66 -11.25 5.50 -2.92
N ASN A 67 -9.95 5.64 -2.60
CA ASN A 67 -9.43 6.82 -1.93
C ASN A 67 -9.64 8.09 -2.77
N ALA A 68 -9.46 8.01 -4.09
CA ALA A 68 -9.65 9.12 -5.00
C ALA A 68 -11.11 9.59 -5.04
N VAL A 69 -12.09 8.69 -5.16
CA VAL A 69 -13.51 9.09 -5.17
C VAL A 69 -13.94 9.69 -3.82
N VAL A 70 -13.42 9.17 -2.70
CA VAL A 70 -13.67 9.73 -1.36
C VAL A 70 -13.11 11.14 -1.27
N ALA A 71 -11.87 11.37 -1.71
CA ALA A 71 -11.24 12.68 -1.70
C ALA A 71 -12.00 13.68 -2.59
N LEU A 72 -12.35 13.28 -3.82
CA LEU A 72 -13.09 14.13 -4.75
C LEU A 72 -14.47 14.51 -4.20
N THR A 73 -15.21 13.55 -3.66
CA THR A 73 -16.52 13.79 -3.06
C THR A 73 -16.42 14.72 -1.85
N ALA A 74 -15.36 14.62 -1.05
CA ALA A 74 -15.12 15.52 0.07
C ALA A 74 -14.88 16.96 -0.39
N VAL A 75 -14.10 17.16 -1.46
CA VAL A 75 -13.84 18.49 -2.04
C VAL A 75 -15.12 19.09 -2.63
N GLU A 76 -15.89 18.34 -3.43
CA GLU A 76 -17.15 18.82 -3.97
C GLU A 76 -18.16 19.18 -2.88
N THR A 77 -18.26 18.35 -1.85
CA THR A 77 -19.15 18.61 -0.71
C THR A 77 -18.74 19.87 0.04
N PHE A 78 -17.43 20.12 0.17
CA PHE A 78 -16.91 21.32 0.81
C PHE A 78 -17.26 22.59 0.03
N PHE A 79 -17.13 22.56 -1.30
CA PHE A 79 -17.48 23.70 -2.16
C PHE A 79 -18.97 23.77 -2.53
N ALA A 80 -19.74 22.73 -2.22
CA ALA A 80 -21.13 22.55 -2.63
C ALA A 80 -21.35 22.72 -4.15
N ALA A 81 -20.37 22.30 -4.95
CA ALA A 81 -20.38 22.43 -6.40
C ALA A 81 -19.52 21.35 -7.07
N PRO A 82 -19.87 20.91 -8.29
CA PRO A 82 -18.96 20.12 -9.11
C PRO A 82 -17.71 20.94 -9.48
N LEU A 83 -16.62 20.25 -9.73
CA LEU A 83 -15.37 20.83 -10.20
C LEU A 83 -15.28 20.75 -11.73
N PRO A 84 -14.59 21.69 -12.40
CA PRO A 84 -14.22 21.51 -13.80
C PRO A 84 -13.39 20.24 -13.98
N GLY A 85 -13.72 19.41 -14.98
CA GLY A 85 -13.04 18.12 -15.20
C GLY A 85 -11.53 18.26 -15.42
N GLU A 86 -11.09 19.33 -16.10
CA GLU A 86 -9.67 19.63 -16.28
C GLU A 86 -8.95 19.85 -14.94
N LEU A 87 -9.57 20.58 -14.01
CA LEU A 87 -9.03 20.83 -12.67
C LEU A 87 -8.91 19.52 -11.87
N VAL A 88 -9.89 18.62 -12.02
CA VAL A 88 -9.85 17.30 -11.37
C VAL A 88 -8.71 16.46 -11.95
N ALA A 89 -8.58 16.41 -13.27
CA ALA A 89 -7.52 15.67 -13.94
C ALA A 89 -6.12 16.19 -13.55
N GLU A 90 -5.92 17.51 -13.57
CA GLU A 90 -4.66 18.15 -13.14
C GLU A 90 -4.37 17.87 -11.67
N GLY A 91 -5.36 18.05 -10.80
CA GLY A 91 -5.20 17.84 -9.35
C GLY A 91 -4.82 16.40 -8.99
N PHE A 92 -5.40 15.40 -9.67
CA PHE A 92 -5.04 14.00 -9.45
C PHE A 92 -3.69 13.61 -10.06
N ALA A 93 -3.34 14.16 -11.22
CA ALA A 93 -2.07 13.87 -11.88
C ALA A 93 -0.85 14.30 -11.05
N GLU A 94 -0.99 15.27 -10.14
CA GLU A 94 0.07 15.74 -9.24
C GLU A 94 0.15 15.00 -7.90
N VAL A 95 -0.73 14.03 -7.65
CA VAL A 95 -0.78 13.31 -6.36
C VAL A 95 0.52 12.53 -6.14
N LEU A 96 1.10 12.68 -4.95
CA LEU A 96 2.24 11.90 -4.49
C LEU A 96 1.95 11.34 -3.10
N MET A 97 2.22 10.06 -2.91
CA MET A 97 2.01 9.38 -1.63
C MET A 97 3.25 8.56 -1.23
N PRO A 98 4.29 9.21 -0.68
CA PRO A 98 5.51 8.52 -0.26
C PRO A 98 5.23 7.34 0.67
N GLY A 99 5.84 6.19 0.36
CA GLY A 99 5.71 4.99 1.19
C GLY A 99 4.38 4.25 1.10
N ARG A 100 3.55 4.52 0.09
CA ARG A 100 2.33 3.73 -0.22
C ARG A 100 2.51 3.05 -1.57
N PHE A 101 2.90 1.78 -1.52
CA PHE A 101 3.30 0.98 -2.67
C PHE A 101 4.17 1.79 -3.65
N GLU A 102 5.18 2.50 -3.12
CA GLU A 102 6.01 3.42 -3.89
C GLU A 102 7.11 2.64 -4.60
N VAL A 103 7.13 2.69 -5.92
CA VAL A 103 8.19 2.12 -6.76
C VAL A 103 9.39 3.07 -6.76
N LEU A 104 10.56 2.57 -6.35
CA LEU A 104 11.83 3.30 -6.31
C LEU A 104 12.87 2.78 -7.31
N GLY A 105 12.72 1.54 -7.77
CA GLY A 105 13.58 0.90 -8.77
C GLY A 105 12.74 0.05 -9.72
N HIS A 106 13.16 -0.08 -10.98
CA HIS A 106 12.43 -0.84 -11.99
C HIS A 106 13.17 -2.11 -12.43
N GLN A 107 14.49 -2.17 -12.26
CA GLN A 107 15.36 -3.28 -12.70
C GLN A 107 16.55 -3.45 -11.73
N PRO A 108 16.40 -4.21 -10.63
CA PRO A 108 15.19 -4.93 -10.20
C PRO A 108 14.04 -4.01 -9.80
N LEU A 109 12.82 -4.53 -9.79
CA LEU A 109 11.68 -3.82 -9.23
C LEU A 109 11.89 -3.65 -7.72
N VAL A 110 11.90 -2.41 -7.22
CA VAL A 110 12.06 -2.13 -5.78
C VAL A 110 10.89 -1.30 -5.30
N ILE A 111 10.12 -1.86 -4.37
CA ILE A 111 8.89 -1.27 -3.83
C ILE A 111 9.04 -1.07 -2.33
N ILE A 112 8.53 0.05 -1.83
CA ILE A 112 8.34 0.28 -0.39
C ILE A 112 6.87 0.50 -0.05
N ASP A 113 6.41 -0.10 1.05
CA ASP A 113 5.04 0.10 1.53
C ASP A 113 4.91 0.14 3.06
N GLY A 114 4.11 1.09 3.54
CA GLY A 114 3.88 1.38 4.96
C GLY A 114 2.86 0.47 5.65
N ALA A 115 2.50 -0.67 5.07
CA ALA A 115 1.68 -1.69 5.70
C ALA A 115 2.26 -2.06 7.06
N HIS A 116 1.43 -1.95 8.10
CA HIS A 116 1.81 -2.18 9.50
C HIS A 116 0.67 -2.84 10.29
N ASN A 117 -0.35 -3.32 9.59
CA ASN A 117 -1.48 -4.09 10.09
C ASN A 117 -1.89 -5.12 9.02
N PRO A 118 -2.65 -6.18 9.39
CA PRO A 118 -3.02 -7.22 8.44
C PRO A 118 -3.80 -6.71 7.22
N ALA A 119 -4.78 -5.81 7.40
CA ALA A 119 -5.57 -5.28 6.27
C ALA A 119 -4.69 -4.54 5.23
N GLY A 120 -3.74 -3.73 5.70
CA GLY A 120 -2.80 -3.03 4.82
C GLY A 120 -1.75 -3.96 4.21
N ALA A 121 -1.34 -5.00 4.93
CA ALA A 121 -0.45 -6.04 4.42
C ALA A 121 -1.10 -6.86 3.31
N ASP A 122 -2.36 -7.25 3.50
CA ASP A 122 -3.19 -7.94 2.51
C ASP A 122 -3.40 -7.09 1.26
N THR A 123 -3.67 -5.79 1.45
CA THR A 123 -3.73 -4.82 0.35
C THR A 123 -2.39 -4.75 -0.39
N CYS A 124 -1.26 -4.62 0.33
CA CYS A 124 0.08 -4.58 -0.27
C CYS A 124 0.36 -5.85 -1.07
N ALA A 125 0.07 -7.03 -0.51
CA ALA A 125 0.26 -8.31 -1.19
C ALA A 125 -0.61 -8.42 -2.44
N SER A 126 -1.89 -8.02 -2.37
CA SER A 126 -2.78 -8.01 -3.52
C SER A 126 -2.24 -7.14 -4.66
N VAL A 127 -1.75 -5.93 -4.36
CA VAL A 127 -1.12 -5.08 -5.39
C VAL A 127 0.12 -5.74 -5.97
N PHE A 128 0.97 -6.33 -5.13
CA PHE A 128 2.21 -6.96 -5.60
C PHE A 128 1.97 -8.19 -6.48
N PHE A 129 1.11 -9.10 -6.05
CA PHE A 129 0.88 -10.38 -6.73
C PHE A 129 -0.14 -10.30 -7.87
N GLU A 130 -1.09 -9.36 -7.83
CA GLU A 130 -2.16 -9.30 -8.85
C GLU A 130 -1.94 -8.18 -9.87
N ASP A 131 -1.53 -6.99 -9.44
CA ASP A 131 -1.33 -5.85 -10.36
C ASP A 131 0.04 -5.90 -11.05
N PHE A 132 1.09 -6.27 -10.29
CA PHE A 132 2.47 -6.30 -10.81
C PHE A 132 2.89 -7.68 -11.33
N ASP A 133 2.42 -8.76 -10.70
CA ASP A 133 2.66 -10.16 -11.08
C ASP A 133 4.12 -10.41 -11.57
N PRO A 134 5.13 -10.17 -10.72
CA PRO A 134 6.52 -10.23 -11.13
C PRO A 134 6.93 -11.66 -11.53
N ALA A 135 7.55 -11.79 -12.69
CA ALA A 135 7.96 -13.08 -13.25
C ALA A 135 9.21 -13.68 -12.59
N GLY A 136 10.12 -12.83 -12.09
CA GLY A 136 11.34 -13.26 -11.41
C GLY A 136 11.11 -13.65 -9.95
N ARG A 137 12.21 -13.76 -9.20
CA ARG A 137 12.14 -14.04 -7.76
C ARG A 137 11.57 -12.85 -7.00
N ARG A 138 10.84 -13.16 -5.96
CA ARG A 138 10.18 -12.23 -5.05
C ARG A 138 10.92 -12.23 -3.72
N ILE A 139 11.44 -11.08 -3.35
CA ILE A 139 12.24 -10.89 -2.14
C ILE A 139 11.50 -9.93 -1.21
N LEU A 140 11.17 -10.39 -0.01
CA LEU A 140 10.53 -9.59 1.03
C LEU A 140 11.59 -9.12 2.04
N VAL A 141 11.62 -7.83 2.34
CA VAL A 141 12.30 -7.28 3.52
C VAL A 141 11.23 -6.75 4.48
N VAL A 142 11.13 -7.34 5.66
CA VAL A 142 10.04 -7.04 6.60
C VAL A 142 10.56 -6.75 8.01
N GLY A 143 10.05 -5.66 8.59
CA GLY A 143 10.27 -5.31 9.99
C GLY A 143 8.99 -4.78 10.62
N CYS A 144 8.59 -5.33 11.76
CA CYS A 144 7.34 -4.99 12.43
C CYS A 144 7.55 -4.36 13.80
N LEU A 145 6.50 -3.77 14.35
CA LEU A 145 6.47 -3.30 15.74
C LEU A 145 5.85 -4.36 16.66
N LYS A 146 6.27 -4.37 17.92
CA LYS A 146 5.67 -5.15 19.01
C LYS A 146 4.18 -4.81 19.19
N GLY A 147 3.43 -5.79 19.69
CA GLY A 147 2.01 -5.67 20.00
C GLY A 147 1.08 -6.15 18.88
N ARG A 148 1.62 -6.79 17.84
CA ARG A 148 0.87 -7.52 16.82
C ARG A 148 1.48 -8.90 16.68
N GLU A 149 0.66 -9.88 16.34
CA GLU A 149 1.13 -11.24 16.08
C GLU A 149 1.94 -11.28 14.77
N PRO A 150 3.20 -11.73 14.81
CA PRO A 150 4.05 -11.84 13.62
C PRO A 150 3.43 -12.66 12.49
N ARG A 151 2.77 -13.77 12.84
CA ARG A 151 2.13 -14.67 11.87
C ARG A 151 1.00 -13.98 11.11
N ASP A 152 0.20 -13.14 11.76
CA ASP A 152 -0.91 -12.44 11.11
C ASP A 152 -0.39 -11.45 10.06
N MET A 153 0.68 -10.71 10.40
CA MET A 153 1.32 -9.79 9.47
C MET A 153 1.96 -10.51 8.28
N LEU A 154 2.74 -11.57 8.55
CA LEU A 154 3.40 -12.34 7.49
C LEU A 154 2.38 -13.09 6.62
N GLY A 155 1.32 -13.62 7.21
CA GLY A 155 0.24 -14.29 6.50
C GLY A 155 -0.52 -13.34 5.58
N ALA A 156 -0.86 -12.14 6.07
CA ALA A 156 -1.48 -11.11 5.24
C ALA A 156 -0.55 -10.61 4.13
N LEU A 157 0.77 -10.59 4.35
CA LEU A 157 1.75 -10.30 3.31
C LEU A 157 1.91 -11.43 2.29
N ARG A 158 1.31 -12.62 2.51
CA ARG A 158 1.54 -13.85 1.74
C ARG A 158 3.03 -14.20 1.69
N ALA A 159 3.70 -14.10 2.86
CA ALA A 159 5.16 -14.23 2.98
C ALA A 159 5.69 -15.60 2.50
N ASP A 160 4.86 -16.64 2.51
CA ASP A 160 5.16 -17.98 1.99
C ASP A 160 5.19 -18.05 0.45
N GLU A 161 4.72 -17.02 -0.26
CA GLU A 161 4.81 -16.90 -1.71
C GLU A 161 6.03 -16.10 -2.20
N TYR A 162 6.89 -15.67 -1.27
CA TYR A 162 8.19 -15.06 -1.59
C TYR A 162 9.27 -16.13 -1.60
N ASP A 163 10.16 -16.07 -2.58
CA ASP A 163 11.33 -16.95 -2.68
C ASP A 163 12.31 -16.69 -1.52
N VAL A 164 12.44 -15.43 -1.09
CA VAL A 164 13.32 -15.04 0.02
C VAL A 164 12.59 -14.07 0.96
N VAL A 165 12.59 -14.37 2.26
CA VAL A 165 12.12 -13.47 3.32
C VAL A 165 13.30 -13.04 4.19
N ILE A 166 13.58 -11.73 4.19
CA ILE A 166 14.60 -11.11 5.04
C ILE A 166 13.90 -10.35 6.16
N THR A 167 14.10 -10.78 7.39
CA THR A 167 13.53 -10.13 8.57
C THR A 167 14.53 -9.14 9.15
N CYS A 168 14.03 -8.02 9.66
CA CYS A 168 14.85 -6.97 10.26
C CYS A 168 14.15 -6.30 11.46
N LEU A 169 14.94 -5.58 12.26
CA LEU A 169 14.40 -4.76 13.33
C LEU A 169 13.87 -3.45 12.74
N ALA A 170 12.58 -3.16 12.95
CA ALA A 170 12.06 -1.83 12.65
C ALA A 170 12.79 -0.78 13.53
N PRO A 171 13.28 0.34 12.97
CA PRO A 171 14.11 1.33 13.69
C PRO A 171 13.29 2.18 14.66
N SER A 172 12.85 1.54 15.74
CA SER A 172 11.95 2.07 16.76
C SER A 172 12.20 1.33 18.08
N SER A 173 12.01 2.00 19.22
CA SER A 173 12.03 1.34 20.54
C SER A 173 10.96 0.25 20.68
N ARG A 174 9.93 0.31 19.83
CA ARG A 174 8.87 -0.70 19.72
C ARG A 174 9.15 -1.75 18.65
N GLY A 175 10.31 -1.74 18.01
CA GLY A 175 10.67 -2.74 16.99
C GLY A 175 10.62 -4.15 17.56
N LEU A 176 10.05 -5.08 16.80
CA LEU A 176 10.12 -6.49 17.09
C LEU A 176 11.48 -7.03 16.61
N PRO A 177 12.22 -7.80 17.42
CA PRO A 177 13.47 -8.43 17.01
C PRO A 177 13.28 -9.25 15.73
N ALA A 178 14.27 -9.23 14.82
CA ALA A 178 14.18 -9.95 13.55
C ALA A 178 13.98 -11.46 13.79
N SER A 179 14.61 -12.01 14.83
CA SER A 179 14.49 -13.42 15.23
C SER A 179 13.04 -13.88 15.51
N GLU A 180 12.18 -13.02 16.03
CA GLU A 180 10.77 -13.37 16.27
C GLU A 180 10.00 -13.49 14.94
N LEU A 181 10.23 -12.58 13.99
CA LEU A 181 9.70 -12.67 12.63
C LEU A 181 10.26 -13.89 11.89
N THR A 182 11.57 -14.17 12.04
CA THR A 182 12.24 -15.32 11.42
C THR A 182 11.61 -16.63 11.89
N ALA A 183 11.38 -16.76 13.20
CA ALA A 183 10.75 -17.95 13.76
C ALA A 183 9.32 -18.13 13.24
N ALA A 184 8.55 -17.05 13.11
CA ALA A 184 7.20 -17.08 12.55
C ALA A 184 7.21 -17.47 11.07
N ALA A 185 8.06 -16.85 10.24
CA ALA A 185 8.19 -17.15 8.80
C ALA A 185 8.59 -18.61 8.56
N LYS A 186 9.60 -19.12 9.28
CA LYS A 186 10.00 -20.53 9.20
C LYS A 186 8.87 -21.48 9.59
N ALA A 187 8.11 -21.13 10.62
CA ALA A 187 6.99 -21.94 11.08
C ALA A 187 5.72 -21.81 10.21
N MET A 188 5.71 -20.89 9.25
CA MET A 188 4.72 -20.82 8.16
C MET A 188 5.15 -21.61 6.91
N GLY A 189 6.42 -22.01 6.83
CA GLY A 189 6.94 -22.79 5.70
C GLY A 189 7.58 -21.96 4.58
N CYS A 190 7.94 -20.69 4.84
CA CYS A 190 8.74 -19.89 3.90
C CYS A 190 10.06 -20.61 3.56
N GLU A 191 10.42 -20.64 2.27
CA GLU A 191 11.54 -21.43 1.74
C GLU A 191 12.91 -20.94 2.26
N GLU A 192 13.30 -19.72 1.90
CA GLU A 192 14.54 -19.09 2.37
C GLU A 192 14.22 -17.93 3.32
N VAL A 193 14.62 -18.06 4.59
CA VAL A 193 14.43 -17.01 5.60
C VAL A 193 15.77 -16.54 6.15
N LEU A 194 16.12 -15.28 5.91
CA LEU A 194 17.33 -14.62 6.37
C LEU A 194 17.02 -13.67 7.53
N GLU A 195 17.78 -13.80 8.62
CA GLU A 195 17.68 -12.91 9.77
C GLU A 195 18.79 -11.85 9.71
N ILE A 196 18.43 -10.59 9.49
CA ILE A 196 19.38 -9.47 9.45
C ILE A 196 18.79 -8.31 10.24
N GLU A 197 19.22 -8.18 11.50
CA GLU A 197 18.68 -7.20 12.43
C GLU A 197 18.76 -5.75 11.91
N ASP A 198 19.86 -5.37 11.25
CA ASP A 198 20.04 -4.04 10.68
C ASP A 198 19.30 -3.87 9.35
N LEU A 199 18.36 -2.92 9.31
CA LEU A 199 17.52 -2.67 8.14
C LEU A 199 18.32 -2.33 6.87
N HIS A 200 19.37 -1.52 6.96
CA HIS A 200 20.13 -1.11 5.75
C HIS A 200 20.91 -2.30 5.20
N ARG A 201 21.50 -3.13 6.07
CA ARG A 201 22.14 -4.38 5.66
C ARG A 201 21.15 -5.40 5.11
N ALA A 202 19.92 -5.44 5.62
CA ALA A 202 18.85 -6.28 5.08
C ALA A 202 18.46 -5.85 3.66
N ILE A 203 18.34 -4.54 3.43
CA ILE A 203 18.11 -3.96 2.10
C ILE A 203 19.27 -4.26 1.16
N ASP A 204 20.52 -4.00 1.57
CA ASP A 204 21.71 -4.32 0.77
C ASP A 204 21.74 -5.80 0.40
N ARG A 205 21.39 -6.68 1.34
CA ARG A 205 21.33 -8.11 1.07
C ARG A 205 20.26 -8.43 0.03
N ALA A 206 19.06 -7.88 0.14
CA ALA A 206 17.98 -8.07 -0.84
C ALA A 206 18.41 -7.60 -2.23
N LEU A 207 18.99 -6.40 -2.34
CA LEU A 207 19.48 -5.85 -3.61
C LEU A 207 20.62 -6.68 -4.19
N SER A 208 21.52 -7.22 -3.35
CA SER A 208 22.59 -8.12 -3.81
C SER A 208 22.11 -9.49 -4.28
N LEU A 209 20.93 -9.92 -3.82
CA LEU A 209 20.31 -11.18 -4.19
C LEU A 209 19.53 -11.03 -5.50
N ALA A 210 18.88 -9.90 -5.72
CA ALA A 210 18.03 -9.63 -6.86
C ALA A 210 18.82 -9.54 -8.17
N ASP A 211 18.35 -10.23 -9.20
CA ASP A 211 18.75 -10.00 -10.60
C ASP A 211 17.77 -9.03 -11.28
N TYR A 212 18.00 -8.70 -12.55
CA TYR A 212 17.26 -7.71 -13.32
C TYR A 212 15.73 -7.91 -13.36
N ASP A 213 15.27 -9.16 -13.44
CA ASP A 213 13.84 -9.53 -13.53
C ASP A 213 13.19 -9.78 -12.14
N ASP A 214 13.97 -9.69 -11.05
CA ASP A 214 13.49 -9.94 -9.70
C ASP A 214 12.80 -8.70 -9.11
N ALA A 215 12.02 -8.92 -8.04
CA ALA A 215 11.32 -7.87 -7.32
C ALA A 215 11.60 -7.91 -5.81
N VAL A 216 11.83 -6.73 -5.23
CA VAL A 216 12.09 -6.52 -3.80
C VAL A 216 10.99 -5.65 -3.21
N VAL A 217 10.32 -6.15 -2.16
CA VAL A 217 9.32 -5.40 -1.38
C VAL A 217 9.88 -5.12 0.02
N ILE A 218 9.92 -3.86 0.43
CA ILE A 218 10.34 -3.46 1.78
C ILE A 218 9.15 -2.89 2.56
N THR A 219 8.74 -3.55 3.65
CA THR A 219 7.49 -3.23 4.36
C THR A 219 7.47 -3.64 5.84
N GLY A 220 6.29 -3.62 6.47
CA GLY A 220 6.02 -4.08 7.83
C GLY A 220 5.85 -2.97 8.87
N SER A 221 6.32 -1.75 8.56
CA SER A 221 6.17 -0.59 9.43
C SER A 221 6.44 0.73 8.70
N LEU A 222 5.76 1.80 9.10
CA LEU A 222 6.10 3.16 8.69
C LEU A 222 7.53 3.56 9.13
N TYR A 223 8.07 2.98 10.21
CA TYR A 223 9.46 3.23 10.62
C TYR A 223 10.47 2.58 9.67
N VAL A 224 10.15 1.37 9.18
CA VAL A 224 10.96 0.68 8.16
C VAL A 224 10.99 1.53 6.90
N VAL A 225 9.83 1.91 6.37
CA VAL A 225 9.71 2.76 5.18
C VAL A 225 10.39 4.11 5.36
N GLY A 226 10.20 4.77 6.51
CA GLY A 226 10.80 6.07 6.81
C GLY A 226 12.33 6.06 6.80
N SER A 227 12.95 4.94 7.19
CA SER A 227 14.41 4.75 7.12
C SER A 227 14.88 4.22 5.76
N ALA A 228 14.13 3.29 5.16
CA ALA A 228 14.47 2.65 3.88
C ALA A 228 14.42 3.64 2.71
N ARG A 229 13.40 4.50 2.65
CA ARG A 229 13.19 5.42 1.51
C ARG A 229 14.37 6.36 1.23
N PRO A 230 14.89 7.15 2.19
CA PRO A 230 16.05 8.00 1.94
C PRO A 230 17.35 7.23 1.71
N TYR A 231 17.42 5.97 2.18
CA TYR A 231 18.55 5.10 1.95
C TYR A 231 18.55 4.56 0.51
N LEU A 232 17.43 3.99 0.07
CA LEU A 232 17.22 3.46 -1.28
C LEU A 232 17.49 4.53 -2.36
N ARG A 233 17.05 5.77 -2.14
CA ARG A 233 17.33 6.92 -3.04
C ARG A 233 18.82 7.25 -3.21
N LYS A 234 19.72 6.68 -2.41
CA LYS A 234 21.17 6.87 -2.51
C LYS A 234 21.87 5.68 -3.16
N VAL A 235 21.28 4.49 -3.09
CA VAL A 235 21.93 3.23 -3.48
C VAL A 235 21.36 2.63 -4.76
N LEU A 236 20.15 3.04 -5.16
CA LEU A 236 19.59 2.84 -6.50
C LEU A 236 19.99 4.00 -7.41
#